data_AF-A0A1E5QS57-F1
#
_entry.id   AF-A0A1E5QS57-F1
#
_cell.length_a   1.000
_cell.length_b   1.000
_cell.length_c   1.000
_cell.angle_alpha   90.00
_cell.angle_beta   90.00
_cell.angle_gamma   90.00
#
_symmetry.space_group_name_H-M   'P 1'
#
loop_
_entity.id
_entity.type
_entity.pdbx_description
1 polymer ?
#
loop_
_entity_poly.entity_id
_entity_poly.type
_entity_poly.pdbx_seq_one_letter_code
_entity_poly.pdbx_strand_id
1 'polypeptide(L)'
;MIKKILPLALTLTTLVGISAQAQILPSPINQNSRVPWSEVVEDPFDGNIVYDKDFGSNHATVSSWAKDSIRLSYFRREQEITSYRNVRRTRKVWRKDRYIEEVYWETEPVYRSYWVSNTPKQILFSINGVVYRYDGEVVSDELASALANAPEGNMRIRLVWEDQRTQDVMIGGGTVRAWQQIFM
;
A
#
# COMPACT_ATOMS: atom_id res chain seq x y z
N MET A 1 75.42 -11.86 0.43
CA MET A 1 73.99 -12.17 0.27
C MET A 1 73.18 -11.01 0.84
N ILE A 2 72.49 -10.24 -0.03
CA ILE A 2 71.73 -9.05 0.35
C ILE A 2 70.26 -9.49 0.59
N LYS A 3 69.76 -9.37 1.83
CA LYS A 3 68.33 -9.58 2.13
C LYS A 3 67.57 -8.30 1.84
N LYS A 4 66.73 -8.30 0.81
CA LYS A 4 65.75 -7.24 0.53
C LYS A 4 64.54 -7.44 1.47
N ILE A 5 64.23 -6.42 2.26
CA ILE A 5 63.01 -6.35 3.08
C ILE A 5 61.97 -5.59 2.25
N LEU A 6 60.85 -6.23 1.97
CA LEU A 6 59.71 -5.65 1.25
C LEU A 6 58.80 -4.94 2.28
N PRO A 7 58.37 -3.68 2.07
CA PRO A 7 57.43 -3.04 2.99
C PRO A 7 56.01 -3.51 2.68
N LEU A 8 55.32 -3.97 3.73
CA LEU A 8 53.91 -4.34 3.70
C LEU A 8 53.06 -3.06 3.66
N ALA A 9 52.43 -2.77 2.53
CA ALA A 9 51.48 -1.67 2.42
C ALA A 9 50.13 -2.06 3.03
N LEU A 10 49.73 -1.39 4.11
CA LEU A 10 48.45 -1.56 4.76
C LEU A 10 47.40 -0.72 4.01
N THR A 11 46.62 -1.35 3.14
CA THR A 11 45.48 -0.70 2.48
C THR A 11 44.32 -0.57 3.46
N LEU A 12 44.01 0.67 3.86
CA LEU A 12 42.87 1.00 4.71
C LEU A 12 41.60 1.00 3.84
N THR A 13 40.84 -0.09 3.87
CA THR A 13 39.55 -0.18 3.17
C THR A 13 38.50 0.57 4.01
N THR A 14 38.06 1.74 3.54
CA THR A 14 36.92 2.45 4.13
C THR A 14 35.64 1.67 3.82
N LEU A 15 35.06 1.05 4.84
CA LEU A 15 33.71 0.49 4.78
C LEU A 15 32.73 1.67 4.70
N VAL A 16 32.21 1.95 3.50
CA VAL A 16 31.05 2.83 3.33
C VAL A 16 29.86 2.09 3.95
N GLY A 17 29.42 2.56 5.12
CA GLY A 17 28.19 2.06 5.74
C GLY A 17 27.02 2.38 4.83
N ILE A 18 26.41 1.35 4.25
CA ILE A 18 25.13 1.48 3.55
C ILE A 18 24.10 1.77 4.64
N SER A 19 23.67 3.04 4.80
CA SER A 19 22.51 3.33 5.63
C SER A 19 21.29 2.78 4.91
N ALA A 20 20.73 1.67 5.40
CA ALA A 20 19.39 1.27 5.00
C ALA A 20 18.44 2.40 5.41
N GLN A 21 17.86 3.10 4.43
CA GLN A 21 16.78 4.05 4.72
C GLN A 21 15.59 3.23 5.19
N ALA A 22 15.01 3.61 6.33
CA ALA A 22 13.79 2.99 6.80
C ALA A 22 12.69 3.13 5.74
N GLN A 23 11.91 2.07 5.60
CA GLN A 23 10.81 2.00 4.65
C GLN A 23 9.64 1.34 5.35
N ILE A 24 8.44 1.85 5.10
CA ILE A 24 7.21 1.19 5.53
C ILE A 24 7.21 -0.22 4.94
N LEU A 25 6.94 -1.21 5.78
CA LEU A 25 6.83 -2.59 5.35
C LEU A 25 5.43 -2.89 4.83
N PRO A 26 5.27 -3.83 3.88
CA PRO A 26 3.95 -4.30 3.48
C PRO A 26 3.23 -4.96 4.66
N SER A 27 1.91 -4.90 4.66
CA SER A 27 1.11 -5.64 5.64
C SER A 27 1.39 -7.15 5.49
N PRO A 28 1.52 -7.91 6.59
CA PRO A 28 1.77 -9.36 6.53
C PRO A 28 0.57 -10.13 5.99
N ILE A 29 -0.58 -9.47 5.86
CA ILE A 29 -1.82 -10.00 5.33
C ILE A 29 -2.28 -9.21 4.10
N ASN A 30 -3.21 -9.78 3.35
CA ASN A 30 -3.75 -9.17 2.15
C ASN A 30 -5.27 -8.98 2.23
N GLN A 31 -5.84 -8.36 1.20
CA GLN A 31 -7.25 -8.00 1.15
C GLN A 31 -8.24 -9.18 1.26
N ASN A 32 -7.78 -10.39 0.97
CA ASN A 32 -8.56 -11.63 1.02
C ASN A 32 -8.32 -12.45 2.31
N SER A 33 -7.50 -11.94 3.22
CA SER A 33 -7.17 -12.64 4.47
C SER A 33 -8.37 -12.72 5.40
N ARG A 34 -8.47 -13.83 6.13
CA ARG A 34 -9.52 -14.08 7.12
C ARG A 34 -8.95 -13.82 8.51
N VAL A 35 -8.98 -12.56 8.91
CA VAL A 35 -8.54 -12.10 10.24
C VAL A 35 -9.68 -11.32 10.92
N PRO A 36 -9.65 -11.17 12.25
CA PRO A 36 -10.53 -10.26 12.97
C PRO A 36 -10.19 -8.80 12.60
N TRP A 37 -10.93 -8.24 11.63
CA TRP A 37 -10.70 -6.87 11.19
C TRP A 37 -11.16 -5.87 12.25
N SER A 38 -10.35 -4.84 12.49
CA SER A 38 -10.59 -3.80 13.50
C SER A 38 -10.75 -4.32 14.93
N GLU A 39 -10.22 -5.51 15.21
CA GLU A 39 -10.17 -6.12 16.54
C GLU A 39 -8.71 -6.36 16.95
N VAL A 40 -8.41 -6.11 18.23
CA VAL A 40 -7.08 -6.38 18.79
C VAL A 40 -6.93 -7.88 18.99
N VAL A 41 -5.84 -8.42 18.49
CA VAL A 41 -5.43 -9.82 18.70
C VAL A 41 -4.01 -9.86 19.22
N GLU A 42 -3.68 -10.90 19.97
CA GLU A 42 -2.31 -11.13 20.45
C GLU A 42 -1.53 -11.93 19.40
N ASP A 43 -0.43 -11.36 18.92
CA ASP A 43 0.58 -12.00 18.07
C ASP A 43 1.81 -12.37 18.92
N PRO A 44 2.37 -13.58 18.77
CA PRO A 44 3.49 -14.04 19.59
C PRO A 44 4.80 -13.27 19.36
N PHE A 45 4.93 -12.49 18.29
CA PHE A 45 6.11 -11.71 17.96
C PHE A 45 5.87 -10.21 18.11
N ASP A 46 4.73 -9.73 17.65
CA ASP A 46 4.40 -8.30 17.61
C ASP A 46 3.57 -7.83 18.82
N GLY A 47 3.13 -8.76 19.69
CA GLY A 47 2.26 -8.47 20.83
C GLY A 47 0.83 -8.13 20.38
N ASN A 48 0.20 -7.14 21.01
CA ASN A 48 -1.11 -6.69 20.56
C ASN A 48 -1.00 -6.08 19.15
N ILE A 49 -1.82 -6.58 18.23
CA ILE A 49 -1.91 -6.10 16.85
C ILE A 49 -3.37 -5.91 16.46
N VAL A 50 -3.64 -4.90 15.62
CA VAL A 50 -4.94 -4.73 14.95
C VAL A 50 -4.72 -4.65 13.45
N TYR A 51 -5.63 -5.26 12.70
CA TYR A 51 -5.64 -5.21 11.24
C TYR A 51 -6.78 -4.32 10.75
N ASP A 52 -6.50 -3.48 9.75
CA ASP A 52 -7.50 -2.63 9.11
C ASP A 52 -7.53 -2.88 7.61
N LYS A 53 -8.71 -2.68 7.03
CA LYS A 53 -8.90 -2.79 5.60
C LYS A 53 -9.92 -1.79 5.10
N ASP A 54 -9.50 -1.05 4.08
CA ASP A 54 -10.32 -0.11 3.33
C ASP A 54 -10.46 -0.58 1.87
N PHE A 55 -11.61 -0.33 1.26
CA PHE A 55 -11.90 -0.79 -0.10
C PHE A 55 -12.64 0.25 -0.91
N GLY A 56 -12.19 0.41 -2.16
CA GLY A 56 -12.92 1.10 -3.21
C GLY A 56 -13.17 0.19 -4.41
N SER A 57 -13.79 0.75 -5.45
CA SER A 57 -14.11 0.04 -6.69
C SER A 57 -12.86 -0.55 -7.38
N ASN A 58 -11.73 0.16 -7.31
CA ASN A 58 -10.48 -0.18 -7.98
C ASN A 58 -9.25 -0.18 -7.05
N HIS A 59 -9.46 -0.10 -5.74
CA HIS A 59 -8.37 -0.13 -4.77
C HIS A 59 -8.73 -0.90 -3.50
N ALA A 60 -7.72 -1.33 -2.77
CA ALA A 60 -7.85 -1.78 -1.39
C ALA A 60 -6.63 -1.30 -0.61
N THR A 61 -6.82 -0.94 0.65
CA THR A 61 -5.72 -0.70 1.58
C THR A 61 -5.82 -1.73 2.68
N VAL A 62 -4.70 -2.35 3.02
CA VAL A 62 -4.60 -3.30 4.13
C VAL A 62 -3.47 -2.86 5.02
N SER A 63 -3.74 -2.73 6.31
CA SER A 63 -2.73 -2.29 7.27
C SER A 63 -2.74 -3.13 8.53
N SER A 64 -1.59 -3.19 9.20
CA SER A 64 -1.43 -3.80 10.52
C SER A 64 -0.73 -2.82 11.44
N TRP A 65 -1.21 -2.74 12.67
CA TRP A 65 -0.76 -1.76 13.67
C TRP A 65 -0.37 -2.52 14.93
N ALA A 66 0.90 -2.45 15.27
CA ALA A 66 1.47 -2.97 16.50
C ALA A 66 2.24 -1.85 17.19
N LYS A 67 2.58 -2.03 18.47
CA LYS A 67 3.21 -1.01 19.31
C LYS A 67 4.38 -0.30 18.63
N ASP A 68 5.28 -1.08 18.02
CA ASP A 68 6.52 -0.56 17.44
C ASP A 68 6.46 -0.42 15.91
N SER A 69 5.39 -0.86 15.24
CA SER A 69 5.36 -0.84 13.78
C SER A 69 3.98 -0.63 13.17
N ILE A 70 3.98 0.10 12.05
CA ILE A 70 2.82 0.28 11.19
C ILE A 70 3.20 -0.26 9.82
N ARG A 71 2.48 -1.27 9.35
CA ARG A 71 2.72 -1.89 8.03
C ARG A 71 1.50 -1.69 7.15
N LEU A 72 1.70 -1.38 5.87
CA LEU A 72 0.59 -1.04 4.97
C LEU A 72 0.87 -1.50 3.55
N SER A 73 -0.13 -2.11 2.92
CA SER A 73 -0.13 -2.45 1.50
C SER A 73 -1.32 -1.79 0.81
N TYR A 74 -1.05 -1.06 -0.26
CA TYR A 74 -2.07 -0.48 -1.13
C TYR A 74 -2.15 -1.29 -2.41
N PHE A 75 -3.32 -1.85 -2.66
CA PHE A 75 -3.63 -2.64 -3.84
C PHE A 75 -4.41 -1.77 -4.81
N ARG A 76 -4.03 -1.77 -6.09
CA ARG A 76 -4.81 -1.17 -7.17
C ARG A 76 -5.12 -2.23 -8.22
N ARG A 77 -6.32 -2.13 -8.80
CA ARG A 77 -6.71 -2.96 -9.92
C ARG A 77 -6.18 -2.31 -11.20
N GLU A 78 -5.46 -3.09 -11.99
CA GLU A 78 -5.03 -2.72 -13.33
C GLU A 78 -5.77 -3.56 -14.36
N GLN A 79 -5.84 -3.02 -15.58
CA GLN A 79 -6.39 -3.71 -16.73
C GLN A 79 -5.44 -3.56 -17.91
N GLU A 80 -5.17 -4.67 -18.59
CA GLU A 80 -4.41 -4.69 -19.83
C GLU A 80 -5.20 -5.38 -20.94
N ILE A 81 -4.97 -4.95 -22.18
CA ILE A 81 -5.51 -5.61 -23.36
C ILE A 81 -4.64 -6.85 -23.63
N THR A 82 -5.23 -8.03 -23.59
CA THR A 82 -4.51 -9.29 -23.82
C THR A 82 -4.69 -9.81 -25.25
N SER A 83 -5.81 -9.47 -25.88
CA SER A 83 -6.10 -9.85 -27.26
C SER A 83 -7.22 -8.99 -27.84
N TYR A 84 -7.55 -9.24 -29.10
CA TYR A 84 -8.71 -8.68 -29.77
C TYR A 84 -9.59 -9.82 -30.26
N ARG A 85 -10.91 -9.63 -30.20
CA ARG A 85 -11.89 -10.59 -30.72
C ARG A 85 -12.81 -9.93 -31.73
N ASN A 86 -13.19 -10.69 -32.75
CA ASN A 86 -14.22 -10.26 -33.69
C ASN A 86 -15.59 -10.56 -33.09
N VAL A 87 -16.42 -9.54 -32.94
CA VAL A 87 -17.82 -9.68 -32.54
C VAL A 87 -18.72 -9.35 -33.72
N ARG A 88 -19.81 -10.09 -33.83
CA ARG A 88 -20.83 -9.86 -34.83
C ARG A 88 -21.78 -8.79 -34.29
N ARG A 89 -21.89 -7.67 -34.99
CA ARG A 89 -22.81 -6.56 -34.68
C ARG A 89 -23.83 -6.40 -35.80
N THR A 90 -24.95 -5.77 -35.48
CA THR A 90 -26.02 -5.49 -36.44
C THR A 90 -26.33 -4.00 -36.38
N ARG A 91 -26.43 -3.34 -37.53
CA ARG A 91 -26.88 -1.95 -37.64
C ARG A 91 -28.06 -1.84 -38.60
N LYS A 92 -28.94 -0.87 -38.38
CA LYS A 92 -30.01 -0.52 -39.33
C LYS A 92 -29.50 0.58 -40.25
N VAL A 93 -29.58 0.35 -41.56
CA VAL A 93 -29.17 1.31 -42.59
C VAL A 93 -30.32 1.52 -43.57
N TRP A 94 -30.57 2.77 -43.94
CA TRP A 94 -31.59 3.11 -44.94
C TRP A 94 -31.04 2.87 -46.35
N ARG A 95 -31.66 1.98 -47.13
CA ARG A 95 -31.30 1.71 -48.54
C ARG A 95 -32.56 1.35 -49.32
N LYS A 96 -32.73 1.95 -50.51
CA LYS A 96 -33.88 1.69 -51.42
C LYS A 96 -35.23 1.85 -50.70
N ASP A 97 -35.43 3.00 -50.07
CA ASP A 97 -36.68 3.40 -49.38
C ASP A 97 -37.15 2.47 -48.26
N ARG A 98 -36.22 1.72 -47.64
CA ARG A 98 -36.50 0.90 -46.45
C ARG A 98 -35.26 0.78 -45.54
N TYR A 99 -35.49 0.47 -44.26
CA TYR A 99 -34.42 0.05 -43.36
C TYR A 99 -34.03 -1.40 -43.65
N ILE A 100 -32.74 -1.65 -43.76
CA ILE A 100 -32.15 -2.98 -43.89
C ILE A 100 -31.24 -3.21 -42.69
N GLU A 101 -31.33 -4.39 -42.07
CA GLU A 101 -30.37 -4.83 -41.07
C GLU A 101 -29.11 -5.34 -41.77
N GLU A 102 -27.98 -4.71 -41.48
CA GLU A 102 -26.67 -5.07 -41.98
C GLU A 102 -25.86 -5.66 -40.84
N VAL A 103 -25.36 -6.88 -41.07
CA VAL A 103 -24.43 -7.56 -40.16
C VAL A 103 -23.02 -7.15 -40.54
N TYR A 104 -22.22 -6.73 -39.55
CA TYR A 104 -20.81 -6.44 -39.74
C TYR A 104 -19.98 -7.04 -38.59
N TRP A 105 -18.69 -7.21 -38.84
CA TRP A 105 -17.74 -7.66 -37.83
C TRP A 105 -17.01 -6.47 -37.26
N GLU A 106 -16.99 -6.37 -35.94
CA GLU A 106 -16.26 -5.34 -35.21
C GLU A 106 -15.20 -5.99 -34.35
N THR A 107 -13.99 -5.41 -34.35
CA THR A 107 -12.88 -5.89 -33.53
C THR A 107 -12.94 -5.17 -32.19
N GLU A 108 -13.12 -5.93 -31.10
CA GLU A 108 -13.17 -5.38 -29.74
C GLU A 108 -12.01 -5.92 -28.89
N PRO A 109 -11.40 -5.09 -28.03
CA PRO A 109 -10.34 -5.53 -27.13
C PRO A 109 -10.89 -6.48 -26.05
N VAL A 110 -10.08 -7.48 -25.70
CA VAL A 110 -10.31 -8.38 -24.56
C VAL A 110 -9.36 -7.96 -23.44
N TYR A 111 -9.94 -7.58 -22.30
CA TYR A 111 -9.19 -7.12 -21.14
C TYR A 111 -8.94 -8.25 -20.15
N ARG A 112 -7.76 -8.24 -19.52
CA ARG A 112 -7.47 -8.98 -18.29
C ARG A 112 -7.32 -7.99 -17.16
N SER A 113 -8.00 -8.25 -16.04
CA SER A 113 -7.84 -7.48 -14.81
C SER A 113 -6.92 -8.24 -13.85
N TYR A 114 -6.02 -7.52 -13.19
CA TYR A 114 -5.16 -8.06 -12.14
C TYR A 114 -4.95 -7.02 -11.03
N TRP A 115 -4.53 -7.47 -9.86
CA TRP A 115 -4.19 -6.58 -8.74
C TRP A 115 -2.67 -6.41 -8.67
N VAL A 116 -2.23 -5.18 -8.47
CA VAL A 116 -0.84 -4.89 -8.09
C VAL A 116 -0.83 -4.23 -6.72
N SER A 117 0.23 -4.47 -5.96
CA SER A 117 0.40 -3.93 -4.61
C SER A 117 1.63 -3.06 -4.53
N ASN A 118 1.49 -1.90 -3.88
CA ASN A 118 2.57 -0.99 -3.57
C ASN A 118 2.55 -0.68 -2.07
N THR A 119 3.71 -0.29 -1.54
CA THR A 119 3.85 0.20 -0.17
C THR A 119 4.22 1.68 -0.24
N PRO A 120 3.58 2.56 0.54
CA PRO A 120 3.96 3.97 0.55
C PRO A 120 5.38 4.15 1.08
N LYS A 121 6.01 5.24 0.68
CA LYS A 121 7.27 5.70 1.28
C LYS A 121 7.03 6.21 2.70
N GLN A 122 5.89 6.89 2.89
CA GLN A 122 5.55 7.59 4.12
C GLN A 122 4.03 7.62 4.34
N ILE A 123 3.62 7.62 5.60
CA ILE A 123 2.25 7.89 6.02
C ILE A 123 2.22 9.19 6.82
N LEU A 124 1.26 10.04 6.50
CA LEU A 124 0.97 11.26 7.23
C LEU A 124 -0.37 11.13 7.95
N PHE A 125 -0.38 11.53 9.22
CA PHE A 125 -1.55 11.52 10.10
C PHE A 125 -1.90 12.95 10.47
N SER A 126 -3.17 13.34 10.32
CA SER A 126 -3.66 14.62 10.86
C SER A 126 -4.52 14.33 12.09
N ILE A 127 -3.97 14.57 13.27
CA ILE A 127 -4.62 14.27 14.55
C ILE A 127 -4.69 15.58 15.34
N ASN A 128 -5.91 16.01 15.69
CA ASN A 128 -6.16 17.25 16.44
C ASN A 128 -5.46 18.50 15.83
N GLY A 129 -5.37 18.57 14.50
CA GLY A 129 -4.75 19.68 13.77
C GLY A 129 -3.22 19.62 13.65
N VAL A 130 -2.58 18.62 14.24
CA VAL A 130 -1.14 18.36 14.11
C VAL A 130 -0.88 17.28 13.07
N VAL A 131 0.16 17.47 12.25
CA VAL A 131 0.57 16.49 11.24
C VAL A 131 1.76 15.68 11.76
N TYR A 132 1.55 14.37 11.90
CA TYR A 132 2.60 13.42 12.24
C TYR A 132 3.05 12.64 11.02
N ARG A 133 4.32 12.23 11.03
CA ARG A 133 4.95 11.50 9.95
C ARG A 133 5.43 10.15 10.42
N TYR A 134 5.20 9.13 9.60
CA TYR A 134 5.76 7.79 9.78
C TYR A 134 6.46 7.34 8.50
N ASP A 135 7.74 7.00 8.62
CA ASP A 135 8.61 6.63 7.49
C ASP A 135 9.02 5.13 7.51
N GLY A 136 8.38 4.32 8.36
CA GLY A 136 8.67 2.88 8.49
C GLY A 136 9.67 2.50 9.58
N GLU A 137 10.14 3.47 10.36
CA GLU A 137 10.93 3.22 11.57
C GLU A 137 10.07 2.67 12.71
N VAL A 138 10.66 2.57 13.91
CA VAL A 138 9.88 2.37 15.13
C VAL A 138 8.93 3.55 15.32
N VAL A 139 7.69 3.26 15.73
CA VAL A 139 6.71 4.30 16.04
C VAL A 139 7.24 5.16 17.19
N SER A 140 7.42 6.46 16.97
CA SER A 140 7.91 7.35 18.02
C SER A 140 6.89 7.50 19.14
N ASP A 141 7.35 7.76 20.37
CA ASP A 141 6.47 7.98 21.53
C ASP A 141 5.45 9.11 21.28
N GLU A 142 5.85 10.13 20.54
CA GLU A 142 4.97 11.25 20.17
C GLU A 142 3.86 10.79 19.22
N LEU A 143 4.18 10.01 18.19
CA LEU A 143 3.19 9.47 17.25
C LEU A 143 2.31 8.41 17.95
N ALA A 144 2.89 7.53 18.76
CA ALA A 144 2.17 6.53 19.53
C ALA A 144 1.13 7.20 20.44
N SER A 145 1.55 8.22 21.21
CA SER A 145 0.66 9.01 22.06
C SER A 145 -0.43 9.72 21.26
N ALA A 146 -0.10 10.29 20.09
CA ALA A 146 -1.09 10.92 19.23
C ALA A 146 -2.11 9.91 18.68
N LEU A 147 -1.68 8.72 18.26
CA LEU A 147 -2.56 7.65 17.79
C LEU A 147 -3.46 7.10 18.90
N ALA A 148 -2.90 6.90 20.10
CA ALA A 148 -3.67 6.48 21.27
C ALA A 148 -4.76 7.50 21.64
N ASN A 149 -4.51 8.79 21.44
CA ASN A 149 -5.46 9.88 21.72
C ASN A 149 -6.23 10.37 20.49
N ALA A 150 -6.21 9.61 19.39
CA ALA A 150 -6.95 9.97 18.19
C ALA A 150 -8.47 9.99 18.47
N PRO A 151 -9.22 10.94 17.87
CA PRO A 151 -10.66 11.02 18.06
C PRO A 151 -11.35 9.76 17.53
N GLU A 152 -12.32 9.24 18.28
CA GLU A 152 -13.09 8.07 17.85
C GLU A 152 -13.82 8.32 16.53
N GLY A 153 -13.82 7.32 15.66
CA GLY A 153 -14.45 7.36 14.35
C GLY A 153 -13.47 7.09 13.22
N ASN A 154 -13.96 7.14 11.98
CA ASN A 154 -13.11 6.91 10.83
C ASN A 154 -12.10 8.04 10.68
N MET A 155 -10.82 7.71 10.50
CA MET A 155 -9.76 8.69 10.34
C MET A 155 -9.17 8.61 8.93
N ARG A 156 -8.90 9.76 8.33
CA ARG A 156 -8.19 9.83 7.05
C ARG A 156 -6.68 9.90 7.31
N ILE A 157 -5.93 9.05 6.63
CA ILE A 157 -4.46 9.14 6.55
C ILE A 157 -4.04 9.44 5.12
N ARG A 158 -2.86 10.01 4.95
CA ARG A 158 -2.29 10.30 3.63
C ARG A 158 -1.07 9.45 3.38
N LEU A 159 -1.12 8.69 2.29
CA LEU A 159 -0.02 7.91 1.76
C LEU A 159 0.82 8.79 0.84
N VAL A 160 2.13 8.76 0.97
CA VAL A 160 3.09 9.47 0.11
C VAL A 160 3.93 8.43 -0.63
N TRP A 161 4.00 8.55 -1.96
CA TRP A 161 4.74 7.64 -2.83
C TRP A 161 6.15 8.18 -3.12
N GLU A 162 7.03 7.34 -3.68
CA GLU A 162 8.40 7.73 -4.04
C GLU A 162 8.45 8.95 -4.97
N ASP A 163 7.49 9.04 -5.89
CA ASP A 163 7.35 10.14 -6.84
C ASP A 163 6.60 11.36 -6.30
N GLN A 164 6.47 11.47 -4.97
CA GLN A 164 5.78 12.55 -4.24
C GLN A 164 4.27 12.65 -4.50
N ARG A 165 3.69 11.75 -5.29
CA ARG A 165 2.23 11.66 -5.36
C ARG A 165 1.68 11.27 -4.00
N THR A 166 0.45 11.69 -3.74
CA THR A 166 -0.23 11.38 -2.49
C THR A 166 -1.57 10.72 -2.77
N GLN A 167 -2.01 9.89 -1.83
CA GLN A 167 -3.31 9.24 -1.85
C GLN A 167 -3.87 9.24 -0.43
N ASP A 168 -5.07 9.76 -0.25
CA ASP A 168 -5.76 9.69 1.03
C ASP A 168 -6.55 8.38 1.10
N VAL A 169 -6.49 7.70 2.25
CA VAL A 169 -7.20 6.45 2.54
C VAL A 169 -7.86 6.54 3.92
N MET A 170 -8.90 5.74 4.14
CA MET A 170 -9.62 5.72 5.41
C MET A 170 -9.10 4.60 6.30
N ILE A 171 -9.03 4.87 7.60
CA ILE A 171 -8.90 3.88 8.67
C ILE A 171 -10.25 3.77 9.36
N GLY A 172 -10.73 2.54 9.55
CA GLY A 172 -12.02 2.29 10.17
C GLY A 172 -12.03 2.68 11.65
N GLY A 173 -13.16 3.21 12.13
CA GLY A 173 -13.27 3.67 13.52
C GLY A 173 -13.06 2.59 14.58
N GLY A 174 -13.27 1.31 14.25
CA GLY A 174 -12.91 0.19 15.13
C GLY A 174 -11.39 0.08 15.31
N THR A 175 -10.62 0.25 14.24
CA THR A 175 -9.16 0.29 14.28
C THR A 175 -8.66 1.53 15.03
N VAL A 176 -9.26 2.71 14.78
CA VAL A 176 -8.91 3.93 15.51
C VAL A 176 -9.16 3.77 17.02
N ARG A 177 -10.27 3.12 17.42
CA ARG A 177 -10.51 2.78 18.82
C ARG A 177 -9.46 1.79 19.35
N ALA A 178 -9.08 0.79 18.55
CA ALA A 178 -8.08 -0.20 18.94
C ALA A 178 -6.70 0.43 19.21
N TRP A 179 -6.34 1.54 18.57
CA TRP A 179 -5.06 2.24 18.81
C TRP A 179 -4.84 2.61 20.27
N GLN A 180 -5.89 2.91 21.04
CA GLN A 180 -5.79 3.11 22.49
C GLN A 180 -5.22 1.89 23.22
N GLN A 181 -5.45 0.67 22.73
CA GLN A 181 -4.94 -0.55 23.36
C GLN A 181 -3.57 -0.96 22.82
N ILE A 182 -3.21 -0.50 21.62
CA ILE A 182 -1.93 -0.81 20.95
C ILE A 182 -0.81 0.13 21.43
N PHE A 183 -1.11 1.42 21.55
CA PHE A 183 -0.10 2.48 21.71
C PHE A 183 -0.10 3.17 23.08
N MET A 184 -0.98 2.75 24.00
CA MET A 184 -1.00 3.24 25.40
C MET A 184 0.00 2.51 26.29
#